data_AF-A0A3D2S9V4-F1
#
_entry.id   AF-A0A3D2S9V4-F1
#
_cell.length_a   1.000
_cell.length_b   1.000
_cell.length_c   1.000
_cell.angle_alpha   90.00
_cell.angle_beta   90.00
_cell.angle_gamma   90.00
#
_symmetry.space_group_name_H-M   'P 1'
#
loop_
_entity.id
_entity.type
_entity.pdbx_description
1 polymer ?
#
loop_
_entity_poly.entity_id
_entity_poly.type
_entity_poly.pdbx_seq_one_letter_code
_entity_poly.pdbx_strand_id
1 'polypeptide(L)' 'SFHGDMEQQDREKALIQFRNGSYRILLATDLAARGIDVPELDYIIHYQLPDKETAFIHRNGRTARMHASGTAYVLQQ' A
#
# COMPACT_ATOMS: atom_id res chain seq x y z
N SER A 1 9.24 -4.53 -4.20
CA SER A 1 8.31 -5.16 -3.24
C SER A 1 8.56 -4.56 -1.86
N PHE A 2 7.65 -4.75 -0.91
CA PHE A 2 7.72 -4.21 0.45
C PHE A 2 7.15 -5.23 1.43
N HIS A 3 8.01 -6.02 2.08
CA HIS A 3 7.61 -7.12 2.98
C HIS A 3 8.53 -7.21 4.21
N GLY A 4 8.12 -7.99 5.21
CA GLY A 4 8.77 -8.07 6.51
C GLY A 4 10.21 -8.59 6.47
N ASP A 5 10.54 -9.46 5.51
CA ASP A 5 11.87 -10.06 5.38
C ASP A 5 12.92 -9.14 4.73
N MET A 6 12.54 -7.92 4.34
CA MET A 6 13.50 -6.94 3.81
C MET A 6 14.29 -6.28 4.94
N GLU A 7 15.56 -6.00 4.70
CA GLU A 7 16.37 -5.15 5.58
C GLU A 7 15.74 -3.75 5.71
N GLN A 8 15.92 -3.10 6.88
CA GLN A 8 15.34 -1.76 7.12
C GLN A 8 15.78 -0.74 6.07
N GLN A 9 17.04 -0.79 5.66
CA GLN A 9 17.60 0.11 4.64
C GLN A 9 16.92 -0.09 3.28
N ASP A 10 16.61 -1.33 2.90
CA ASP A 10 15.91 -1.64 1.65
C ASP A 10 14.45 -1.18 1.68
N ARG A 11 13.79 -1.30 2.85
CA ARG A 11 12.44 -0.76 3.06
C ARG A 11 12.42 0.75 2.88
N GLU A 12 13.33 1.47 3.51
CA GLU A 12 13.44 2.93 3.39
C GLU A 12 13.70 3.36 1.95
N LYS A 13 14.63 2.67 1.27
CA LYS A 13 14.94 2.95 -0.14
C LYS A 13 13.74 2.73 -1.06
N ALA A 14 13.00 1.63 -0.87
CA ALA A 14 11.79 1.35 -1.63
C ALA A 14 10.71 2.43 -1.44
N LEU A 15 10.54 2.92 -0.20
CA LEU A 15 9.61 4.02 0.10
C LEU A 15 10.06 5.33 -0.53
N ILE A 16 11.35 5.67 -0.48
CA ILE A 16 11.90 6.87 -1.13
C ILE A 16 11.66 6.82 -2.65
N GLN A 17 11.98 5.69 -3.27
CA GLN A 17 11.80 5.50 -4.72
C GLN A 17 10.33 5.51 -5.15
N PHE A 18 9.43 5.05 -4.27
CA PHE A 18 8.00 5.14 -4.53
C PHE A 18 7.50 6.59 -4.39
N ARG A 19 7.88 7.28 -3.30
CA ARG A 19 7.48 8.67 -3.01
C ARG A 19 7.96 9.67 -4.07
N ASN A 20 9.16 9.47 -4.61
CA ASN A 20 9.72 10.36 -5.63
C ASN A 20 9.29 10.01 -7.07
N GLY A 21 8.41 9.01 -7.24
CA GLY A 21 7.90 8.59 -8.54
C GLY A 21 8.84 7.73 -9.39
N SER A 22 10.01 7.31 -8.86
CA SER A 22 10.88 6.33 -9.54
C SER A 22 10.15 5.01 -9.76
N TYR A 23 9.29 4.63 -8.82
CA TYR A 23 8.33 3.54 -8.96
C TYR A 23 6.91 4.05 -8.81
N ARG A 24 6.03 3.60 -9.72
CA ARG A 24 4.59 3.91 -9.69
C ARG A 24 3.75 2.84 -9.01
N ILE A 25 4.36 1.71 -8.66
CA ILE A 25 3.67 0.55 -8.05
C ILE A 25 4.46 0.10 -6.83
N LEU A 26 3.77 -0.07 -5.70
CA LEU A 26 4.30 -0.63 -4.47
C LEU A 26 3.53 -1.91 -4.13
N LEU A 27 4.19 -3.07 -4.25
CA LEU A 27 3.65 -4.35 -3.83
C LEU A 27 3.97 -4.56 -2.34
N ALA A 28 2.97 -4.69 -1.48
CA ALA A 28 3.16 -4.83 -0.03
C ALA A 28 2.26 -5.89 0.62
N THR A 29 2.72 -6.45 1.75
CA THR A 29 1.89 -7.26 2.66
C THR A 29 1.37 -6.41 3.83
N ASP A 30 0.32 -6.88 4.52
CA ASP A 30 -0.27 -6.15 5.66
C ASP A 30 0.72 -5.89 6.78
N LEU A 31 1.60 -6.85 7.06
CA LEU A 31 2.59 -6.74 8.12
C LEU A 31 3.55 -5.59 7.84
N ALA A 32 4.00 -5.49 6.59
CA ALA A 32 4.91 -4.46 6.18
C ALA A 32 4.21 -3.10 6.10
N ALA A 33 2.95 -3.03 5.62
CA ALA A 33 2.25 -1.77 5.40
C ALA A 33 1.76 -1.04 6.67
N ARG A 34 1.94 -1.60 7.87
CA ARG A 34 1.57 -0.90 9.12
C ARG A 34 2.58 0.19 9.45
N GLY A 35 2.08 1.39 9.71
CA GLY A 35 2.93 2.53 10.08
C GLY A 35 3.76 3.10 8.92
N ILE A 36 3.60 2.60 7.69
CA ILE A 36 4.24 3.23 6.54
C ILE A 36 3.52 4.54 6.23
N ASP A 37 4.32 5.58 6.13
CA ASP A 37 3.91 6.84 5.54
C ASP A 37 4.12 6.74 4.03
N VAL A 38 3.04 6.66 3.28
CA VAL A 38 3.07 6.69 1.82
C VAL A 38 2.21 7.86 1.37
N PRO A 39 2.55 8.50 0.23
CA PRO A 39 1.71 9.53 -0.34
C PRO A 39 0.30 9.00 -0.55
N GLU A 40 -0.64 9.91 -0.70
CA GLU A 40 -1.99 9.54 -1.13
C GLU A 40 -1.92 8.72 -2.42
N LEU A 41 -2.58 7.57 -2.41
CA LEU A 41 -2.61 6.64 -3.54
C LEU A 41 -3.90 6.85 -4.32
N ASP A 42 -3.83 6.92 -5.64
CA ASP A 42 -5.03 6.98 -6.49
C ASP A 42 -5.78 5.63 -6.53
N TYR A 43 -5.01 4.53 -6.44
CA TYR A 43 -5.49 3.18 -6.66
C TYR A 43 -5.00 2.21 -5.59
N ILE A 44 -5.91 1.36 -5.12
CA ILE A 44 -5.62 0.19 -4.29
C ILE A 44 -5.99 -1.06 -5.07
N ILE A 45 -5.08 -2.02 -5.16
CA ILE A 45 -5.33 -3.30 -5.84
C ILE A 45 -5.21 -4.42 -4.81
N HIS A 46 -6.34 -5.04 -4.46
CA HIS A 46 -6.36 -6.23 -3.63
C HIS A 46 -6.12 -7.45 -4.51
N TYR A 47 -4.86 -7.90 -4.56
CA TYR A 47 -4.52 -9.19 -5.17
C TYR A 47 -5.08 -10.36 -4.36
N GLN A 48 -5.02 -10.23 -3.02
CA GLN A 48 -5.65 -11.14 -2.08
C GLN A 48 -6.40 -10.32 -1.03
N LEU A 49 -7.68 -10.64 -0.81
CA LEU A 49 -8.47 -9.99 0.23
C LEU A 49 -7.92 -10.38 1.61
N PRO A 50 -7.89 -9.43 2.57
CA PRO A 50 -7.48 -9.75 3.93
C PRO A 50 -8.60 -10.52 4.65
N ASP A 51 -8.23 -11.41 5.56
CA ASP A 51 -9.20 -12.20 6.36
C ASP A 51 -10.02 -11.34 7.33
N LYS A 52 -9.51 -10.15 7.68
CA LYS A 52 -10.14 -9.23 8.64
C LYS A 52 -10.62 -7.97 7.95
N GLU A 53 -11.87 -7.61 8.21
CA GLU A 53 -12.48 -6.36 7.73
C GLU A 53 -11.66 -5.12 8.11
N THR A 54 -11.11 -5.09 9.33
CA THR A 54 -10.28 -3.97 9.78
C THR A 54 -9.04 -3.76 8.91
N ALA A 55 -8.44 -4.83 8.40
CA ALA A 55 -7.32 -4.73 7.47
C ALA A 55 -7.79 -4.21 6.09
N PHE A 56 -8.97 -4.62 5.63
CA PHE A 56 -9.57 -4.08 4.39
C PHE A 56 -9.78 -2.57 4.49
N ILE A 57 -10.36 -2.09 5.60
CA ILE A 57 -10.56 -0.67 5.88
C ILE A 57 -9.22 0.07 5.91
N HIS A 58 -8.21 -0.45 6.62
CA HIS A 58 -6.88 0.19 6.70
C HIS A 58 -6.14 0.24 5.35
N ARG A 59 -6.29 -0.78 4.50
CA ARG A 59 -5.73 -0.79 3.13
C ARG A 59 -6.38 0.31 2.29
N ASN A 60 -7.71 0.39 2.31
CA ASN A 60 -8.45 1.38 1.52
C ASN A 60 -8.28 2.81 2.05
N GLY A 61 -8.01 2.99 3.35
CA GLY A 61 -7.66 4.29 3.92
C GLY A 61 -6.32 4.89 3.45
N ARG A 62 -5.62 4.23 2.51
CA ARG A 62 -4.44 4.75 1.81
C ARG A 62 -4.78 5.52 0.53
N THR A 63 -6.04 5.44 0.09
CA THR A 63 -6.62 6.26 -0.97
C THR A 63 -7.74 7.15 -0.41
N ALA A 64 -8.29 8.04 -1.24
CA ALA A 64 -9.47 8.86 -0.92
C ALA A 64 -9.37 9.65 0.40
N ARG A 65 -8.26 10.35 0.64
CA ARG A 65 -8.09 11.18 1.84
C ARG A 65 -8.62 12.59 1.57
N MET A 66 -9.11 13.29 2.61
CA MET A 66 -9.44 14.72 2.56
C MET A 66 -10.18 15.19 1.29
N HIS A 67 -11.47 14.82 1.15
CA HIS A 67 -12.35 15.14 0.01
C HIS A 67 -11.91 14.58 -1.36
N ALA A 68 -10.77 13.89 -1.45
CA ALA A 68 -10.38 13.20 -2.67
C ALA A 68 -11.15 11.89 -2.86
N SER A 69 -11.36 11.50 -4.12
CA SER A 69 -11.88 10.19 -4.50
C SER A 69 -10.73 9.22 -4.72
N GLY A 70 -10.98 7.93 -4.46
CA GLY A 70 -10.03 6.85 -4.66
C GLY A 70 -10.71 5.63 -5.24
N THR A 71 -9.96 4.78 -5.94
CA THR A 71 -10.53 3.55 -6.52
C THR A 71 -9.83 2.31 -5.97
N ALA A 72 -10.62 1.36 -5.49
CA ALA A 72 -10.13 0.05 -5.07
C ALA A 72 -10.62 -1.03 -6.05
N TYR A 73 -9.68 -1.85 -6.52
CA TYR A 73 -9.96 -3.03 -7.34
C TYR A 73 -9.72 -4.30 -6.53
N VAL A 74 -10.54 -5.31 -6.77
CA VAL A 74 -10.35 -6.66 -6.24
C VAL A 74 -10.13 -7.59 -7.42
N LEU A 75 -9.01 -8.29 -7.44
CA LEU A 75 -8.78 -9.36 -8.41
C LEU A 75 -9.46 -10.62 -7.89
N GLN A 76 -10.40 -11.16 -8.67
CA GLN A 76 -10.96 -12.48 -8.45
C GLN A 76 -10.29 -13.46 -9.41
N GLN A 77 -9.74 -14.53 -8.86
CA GLN A 77 -9.20 -15.66 -9.62
C GLN A 77 -10.24 -16.77 -9.70
#